data_AF-A0A963N8V7-F1
#
_entry.id   AF-A0A963N8V7-F1
#
_cell.length_a   1.000
_cell.length_b   1.000
_cell.length_c   1.000
_cell.angle_alpha   90.00
_cell.angle_beta   90.00
_cell.angle_gamma   90.00
#
_symmetry.space_group_name_H-M   'P 1'
#
loop_
_entity.id
_entity.type
_entity.pdbx_description
1 polymer ?
#
loop_
_entity_poly.entity_id
_entity_poly.type
_entity_poly.pdbx_seq_one_letter_code
_entity_poly.pdbx_strand_id
1 'polypeptide(L)'
;MLRPMEGGGVYDRHNEYQMRGGLLHADLVATAASGIVPDERRGSVVLVDYGCAQGRVSNPLIRSAIERLRRAYPGVPVQVYHNDLLTNDWASLFERLRSED
;
A
#
# COMPACT_ATOMS: atom_id res chain seq x y z
N MET A 1 -3.94 -25.97 -5.47
CA MET A 1 -2.82 -25.31 -4.77
C MET A 1 -2.78 -23.87 -5.26
N LEU A 2 -3.13 -22.90 -4.41
CA LEU A 2 -3.07 -21.48 -4.79
C LEU A 2 -1.60 -21.09 -4.88
N ARG A 3 -1.19 -20.53 -6.02
CA ARG A 3 0.16 -19.98 -6.20
C ARG A 3 0.08 -18.48 -5.95
N PRO A 4 1.00 -17.89 -5.16
CA PRO A 4 1.19 -16.45 -5.15
C PRO A 4 1.64 -15.97 -6.53
N MET A 5 1.58 -14.66 -6.76
CA MET A 5 2.16 -14.05 -7.97
C MET A 5 3.64 -14.43 -8.08
N GLU A 6 4.07 -14.92 -9.26
CA GLU A 6 5.41 -15.48 -9.46
C GLU A 6 6.51 -14.43 -9.18
N GLY A 7 7.39 -14.74 -8.22
CA GLY A 7 8.60 -13.96 -7.95
C GLY A 7 9.72 -14.21 -8.97
N GLY A 8 10.75 -13.38 -8.95
CA GLY A 8 11.96 -13.56 -9.78
C GLY A 8 11.95 -12.86 -11.15
N GLY A 9 11.22 -11.75 -11.30
CA GLY A 9 11.25 -10.93 -12.53
C GLY A 9 10.48 -11.50 -13.73
N VAL A 10 9.77 -12.62 -13.59
CA VAL A 10 8.87 -13.15 -14.64
C VAL A 10 7.55 -12.37 -14.67
N TYR A 11 7.07 -11.89 -13.52
CA TYR A 11 5.92 -10.99 -13.43
C TYR A 11 6.20 -9.59 -13.99
N ASP A 12 7.46 -9.15 -14.06
CA ASP A 12 7.82 -7.82 -14.58
C ASP A 12 7.48 -7.61 -16.07
N ARG A 13 7.24 -8.68 -16.85
CA ARG A 13 6.97 -8.60 -18.29
C ARG A 13 5.49 -8.58 -18.70
N HIS A 14 4.55 -8.82 -17.79
CA HIS A 14 3.11 -8.87 -18.12
C HIS A 14 2.22 -7.95 -17.25
N ASN A 15 2.83 -7.14 -16.39
CA ASN A 15 2.12 -6.42 -15.33
C ASN A 15 1.68 -4.99 -15.71
N GLU A 16 1.80 -4.60 -16.98
CA GLU A 16 1.40 -3.27 -17.46
C GLU A 16 -0.09 -2.97 -17.20
N TYR A 17 -0.95 -4.00 -17.20
CA TYR A 17 -2.40 -3.82 -17.04
C TYR A 17 -2.82 -3.55 -15.58
N GLN A 18 -2.25 -4.26 -14.60
CA GLN A 18 -2.54 -4.01 -13.17
C GLN A 18 -1.84 -2.74 -12.66
N MET A 19 -0.67 -2.41 -13.21
CA MET A 19 -0.02 -1.10 -12.97
C MET A 19 -0.86 0.04 -13.52
N ARG A 20 -1.36 -0.08 -14.77
CA ARG A 20 -2.25 0.94 -15.34
C ARG A 20 -3.53 1.07 -14.53
N GLY A 21 -4.23 -0.02 -14.24
CA GLY A 21 -5.50 0.01 -13.50
C GLY A 21 -5.38 0.54 -12.06
N GLY A 22 -4.37 0.11 -11.31
CA GLY A 22 -4.17 0.54 -9.91
C GLY A 22 -3.72 2.00 -9.80
N LEU A 23 -2.81 2.45 -10.67
CA LEU A 23 -2.32 3.84 -10.66
C LEU A 23 -3.28 4.82 -11.33
N LEU A 24 -4.11 4.38 -12.29
CA LEU A 24 -5.19 5.19 -12.91
C LEU A 24 -6.21 5.71 -11.87
N HIS A 25 -6.25 5.10 -10.68
CA HIS A 25 -7.19 5.42 -9.63
C HIS A 25 -6.53 5.95 -8.34
N ALA A 26 -5.27 6.40 -8.43
CA ALA A 26 -4.56 6.97 -7.28
C ALA A 26 -5.31 8.13 -6.62
N ASP A 27 -6.02 8.93 -7.43
CA ASP A 27 -6.86 10.04 -6.94
C ASP A 27 -8.04 9.56 -6.10
N LEU A 28 -8.59 8.37 -6.37
CA LEU A 28 -9.66 7.80 -5.54
C LEU A 28 -9.14 7.47 -4.14
N VAL A 29 -7.93 6.94 -4.03
CA VAL A 29 -7.29 6.65 -2.74
C VAL A 29 -7.03 7.94 -1.97
N ALA A 30 -6.50 8.98 -2.64
CA ALA A 30 -6.28 10.27 -2.01
C ALA A 30 -7.60 10.93 -1.54
N THR A 31 -8.64 10.84 -2.36
CA THR A 31 -9.98 11.34 -2.03
C THR A 31 -10.58 10.59 -0.84
N ALA A 32 -10.52 9.26 -0.85
CA ALA A 32 -10.99 8.45 0.26
C ALA A 32 -10.23 8.76 1.55
N ALA A 33 -8.90 8.90 1.49
CA ALA A 33 -8.07 9.26 2.64
C ALA A 33 -8.44 10.63 3.22
N SER A 34 -8.87 11.57 2.37
CA SER A 34 -9.31 12.91 2.79
C SER A 34 -10.66 12.89 3.52
N GLY A 35 -11.44 11.81 3.37
CA GLY A 35 -12.69 11.59 4.11
C GLY A 35 -12.52 10.89 5.46
N ILE A 36 -11.31 10.45 5.80
CA ILE A 36 -11.03 9.80 7.09
C ILE A 36 -10.96 10.86 8.19
N VAL A 37 -11.80 10.72 9.20
CA VAL A 37 -11.74 11.50 10.45
C VAL A 37 -11.27 10.58 11.57
N PRO A 38 -10.04 10.75 12.10
CA PRO A 38 -9.53 9.90 13.17
C PRO A 38 -10.34 10.03 14.46
N ASP A 39 -10.59 8.90 15.12
CA ASP A 39 -11.00 8.91 16.52
C ASP A 39 -9.76 9.11 17.39
N GLU A 40 -9.56 10.34 17.87
CA GLU A 40 -8.39 10.71 18.69
C GLU A 40 -8.26 9.83 19.95
N ARG A 41 -9.36 9.23 20.44
CA ARG A 41 -9.33 8.31 21.59
C ARG A 41 -8.72 6.96 21.26
N ARG A 42 -8.72 6.55 19.99
CA ARG A 42 -8.11 5.28 19.52
C ARG A 42 -6.63 5.43 19.20
N GLY A 43 -6.11 6.66 19.16
CA GLY A 43 -4.68 6.95 19.13
C GLY A 43 -3.96 6.64 17.82
N SER A 44 -4.65 6.22 16.75
CA SER A 44 -4.07 6.10 15.40
C SER A 44 -5.11 5.86 14.31
N VAL A 45 -4.72 6.13 13.06
CA VAL A 45 -5.41 5.63 11.86
C VAL A 45 -4.72 4.35 11.40
N VAL A 46 -5.50 3.32 11.09
CA VAL A 46 -5.00 2.04 10.56
C VAL A 46 -5.35 1.94 9.08
N LEU A 47 -4.34 1.75 8.24
CA LEU A 47 -4.48 1.42 6.82
C LEU A 47 -4.12 -0.06 6.63
N VAL A 48 -4.95 -0.80 5.89
CA VAL A 48 -4.70 -2.21 5.58
C VAL A 48 -4.66 -2.39 4.07
N ASP A 49 -3.58 -3.01 3.59
CA ASP A 49 -3.33 -3.32 2.18
C ASP A 49 -3.53 -4.82 1.97
N TYR A 50 -4.70 -5.21 1.43
CA TYR A 50 -5.06 -6.60 1.18
C TYR A 50 -4.60 -7.03 -0.22
N GLY A 51 -3.68 -7.99 -0.28
CA GLY A 51 -3.04 -8.44 -1.53
C GLY A 51 -1.87 -7.56 -1.94
N CYS A 52 -0.97 -7.25 -0.99
CA CYS A 52 0.11 -6.28 -1.18
C CYS A 52 1.19 -6.71 -2.19
N ALA A 53 1.30 -8.02 -2.47
CA ALA A 53 2.43 -8.62 -3.17
C ALA A 53 3.77 -8.05 -2.65
N GLN A 54 4.63 -7.54 -3.55
CA GLN A 54 5.92 -6.93 -3.23
C GLN A 54 5.86 -5.39 -3.11
N GLY A 55 4.66 -4.81 -3.00
CA GLY A 55 4.45 -3.37 -2.75
C GLY A 55 4.66 -2.44 -3.94
N ARG A 56 4.89 -2.93 -5.16
CA ARG A 56 5.18 -2.09 -6.33
C ARG A 56 4.03 -1.15 -6.70
N VAL A 57 2.78 -1.61 -6.57
CA VAL A 57 1.57 -0.82 -6.87
C VAL A 57 1.05 -0.13 -5.62
N SER A 58 0.95 -0.84 -4.50
CA SER A 58 0.25 -0.36 -3.30
C SER A 58 1.06 0.66 -2.50
N ASN A 59 2.40 0.56 -2.44
CA ASN A 59 3.21 1.47 -1.62
C ASN A 59 3.03 2.95 -2.01
N PRO A 60 3.06 3.35 -3.31
CA PRO A 60 2.76 4.72 -3.71
C PRO A 60 1.36 5.19 -3.31
N LEU A 61 0.35 4.32 -3.39
CA LEU A 61 -1.03 4.65 -3.01
C LEU A 61 -1.16 4.86 -1.51
N ILE A 62 -0.54 3.99 -0.72
CA ILE A 62 -0.47 4.10 0.75
C ILE A 62 0.30 5.36 1.14
N ARG A 63 1.42 5.67 0.49
CA ARG A 63 2.18 6.92 0.70
C ARG A 63 1.28 8.13 0.49
N SER A 64 0.52 8.18 -0.61
CA SER A 64 -0.44 9.26 -0.89
C SER A 64 -1.49 9.41 0.22
N ALA A 65 -2.07 8.30 0.70
CA ALA A 65 -3.02 8.32 1.81
C ALA A 65 -2.39 8.83 3.12
N ILE A 66 -1.19 8.35 3.48
CA ILE A 66 -0.44 8.80 4.66
C ILE A 66 -0.18 10.30 4.59
N GLU A 67 0.24 10.82 3.44
CA GLU A 67 0.49 12.25 3.29
C GLU A 67 -0.77 13.10 3.47
N ARG A 68 -1.92 12.65 2.97
CA ARG A 68 -3.21 13.35 3.19
C ARG A 68 -3.55 13.37 4.68
N LEU A 69 -3.44 12.22 5.35
CA LEU A 69 -3.70 12.09 6.78
C LEU A 69 -2.76 12.95 7.63
N ARG A 70 -1.45 12.94 7.34
CA ARG A 70 -0.45 13.74 8.07
C ARG A 70 -0.65 15.24 7.89
N ARG A 71 -1.11 15.69 6.71
CA ARG A 71 -1.43 17.10 6.46
C ARG A 71 -2.64 17.56 7.28
N ALA A 72 -3.68 16.73 7.37
CA ALA A 72 -4.90 17.07 8.11
C ALA A 72 -4.75 16.87 9.64
N TYR A 73 -4.01 15.84 10.05
CA TYR A 73 -3.90 15.37 11.43
C TYR A 73 -2.44 15.05 11.80
N PRO A 74 -1.56 16.07 11.89
CA PRO A 74 -0.11 15.87 12.05
C PRO A 74 0.29 15.13 13.34
N GLY A 75 -0.54 15.19 14.39
CA GLY A 75 -0.30 14.52 15.66
C GLY A 75 -0.83 13.08 15.74
N VAL A 76 -1.55 12.60 14.72
CA VAL A 76 -2.16 11.28 14.74
C VAL A 76 -1.24 10.26 14.06
N PRO A 77 -0.77 9.21 14.76
CA PRO A 77 0.00 8.13 14.15
C PRO A 77 -0.80 7.41 13.06
N VAL A 78 -0.10 7.00 12.00
CA VAL A 78 -0.67 6.13 10.95
C VAL A 78 0.05 4.79 11.00
N GLN A 79 -0.71 3.71 11.16
CA GLN A 79 -0.21 2.34 11.12
C GLN A 79 -0.60 1.71 9.79
N VAL A 80 0.33 1.00 9.15
CA VAL A 80 0.08 0.27 7.90
C VAL A 80 0.27 -1.21 8.14
N TYR A 81 -0.72 -2.01 7.74
CA TYR A 81 -0.66 -3.46 7.74
C TYR A 81 -0.73 -3.96 6.31
N HIS A 82 0.34 -4.62 5.86
CA HIS A 82 0.34 -5.33 4.58
C HIS A 82 -0.11 -6.77 4.80
N ASN A 83 -1.08 -7.22 4.01
CA ASN A 83 -1.64 -8.55 4.07
C ASN A 83 -1.53 -9.24 2.71
N ASP A 84 -1.13 -10.50 2.71
CA ASP A 84 -1.08 -11.36 1.54
C ASP A 84 -1.00 -12.83 2.02
N LEU A 85 -0.93 -13.77 1.06
CA LEU A 85 -0.68 -15.17 1.33
C LEU A 85 0.65 -15.37 2.07
N LEU A 86 0.73 -16.41 2.91
CA LEU A 86 1.94 -16.76 3.66
C LEU A 86 3.17 -16.98 2.75
N THR A 87 2.93 -17.44 1.51
CA THR A 87 3.96 -17.70 0.50
C THR A 87 4.39 -16.47 -0.29
N ASN A 88 3.89 -15.28 0.03
CA ASN A 88 4.33 -14.04 -0.61
C ASN A 88 5.83 -13.78 -0.37
N ASP A 89 6.46 -13.07 -1.29
CA ASP A 89 7.84 -12.62 -1.14
C ASP A 89 7.90 -11.37 -0.23
N TRP A 90 7.85 -11.63 1.07
CA TRP A 90 7.92 -10.59 2.11
C TRP A 90 9.28 -9.89 2.15
N ALA A 91 10.37 -10.58 1.80
CA ALA A 91 11.71 -10.00 1.81
C ALA A 91 11.78 -8.85 0.80
N SER A 92 11.32 -9.06 -0.43
CA SER A 92 11.24 -8.01 -1.45
C SER A 92 10.32 -6.84 -1.04
N LEU A 93 9.21 -7.10 -0.34
CA LEU A 93 8.37 -6.03 0.20
C LEU A 93 9.14 -5.20 1.23
N PHE A 94 9.80 -5.83 2.20
CA PHE A 94 10.56 -5.12 3.24
C PHE A 94 11.77 -4.37 2.67
N GLU A 95 12.47 -4.93 1.69
CA GLU A 95 13.54 -4.23 0.97
C GLU A 95 13.02 -2.98 0.27
N ARG A 96 11.88 -3.07 -0.42
CA ARG A 96 11.23 -1.92 -1.06
C ARG A 96 10.76 -0.86 -0.06
N LEU A 97 10.29 -1.27 1.13
CA LEU A 97 9.90 -0.31 2.18
C LEU A 97 11.10 0.43 2.79
N ARG A 98 12.31 -0.13 2.69
CA ARG A 98 13.56 0.49 3.16
C ARG A 98 14.20 1.39 2.11
N SER A 99 13.93 1.20 0.83
CA SER A 99 14.43 2.09 -0.22
C SER A 99 13.74 3.45 -0.15
N GLU A 100 14.48 4.51 -0.47
CA GLU A 100 13.98 5.90 -0.45
C GLU A 100 13.14 6.28 -1.68
N ASP A 101 12.98 5.35 -2.64
CA ASP A 101 12.14 5.52 -3.83
C ASP A 101 10.64 5.50 -3.51
#